data_AF-A0A0D9NWZ0-F1
#
_entry.id   AF-A0A0D9NWZ0-F1
#
_cell.length_a   1.000
_cell.length_b   1.000
_cell.length_c   1.000
_cell.angle_alpha   90.00
_cell.angle_beta   90.00
_cell.angle_gamma   90.00
#
_symmetry.space_group_name_H-M   'P 1'
#
loop_
_entity.id
_entity.type
_entity.pdbx_description
1 polymer ?
#
loop_
_entity_poly.entity_id
_entity_poly.type
_entity_poly.pdbx_seq_one_letter_code
_entity_poly.pdbx_strand_id
1 'polypeptide(L)'
;MVRDMCWSMQMFSPRGVRPRKYRAPTWSWASVDGSIDYKTSWVNSISELAVVQDAHVELATLGNAFGKVVDGWVCLKVLSLRPYKKANNKSLWVREDGVVFRIAVTWDAEPYDPPGQSGPTDSEINTIEMDLFVVPLGWVDRHLDDGPDALLGPLFLVLKVANHCMHSFAASAVFQRVGFGIGVWVEDENGDTDKLGLRRLIVERFAAAKKRGDLQSIIII
;
A
#
# COMPACT_ATOMS: atom_id res chain seq x y z
N MET A 1 -3.51 4.48 14.39
CA MET A 1 -2.40 4.93 13.54
C MET A 1 -2.24 4.13 12.25
N VAL A 2 -1.89 2.82 12.27
CA VAL A 2 -1.81 2.03 11.01
C VAL A 2 -3.16 2.05 10.26
N ARG A 3 -4.26 1.91 11.00
CA ARG A 3 -5.63 2.01 10.47
C ARG A 3 -5.92 3.31 9.73
N ASP A 4 -5.38 4.43 10.21
CA ASP A 4 -5.60 5.77 9.64
C ASP A 4 -4.88 5.96 8.30
N MET A 5 -3.87 5.12 8.04
CA MET A 5 -3.18 5.05 6.75
C MET A 5 -3.92 4.20 5.71
N CYS A 6 -4.98 3.48 6.10
CA CYS A 6 -5.79 2.64 5.21
C CYS A 6 -6.91 3.41 4.46
N TRP A 7 -6.74 4.72 4.28
CA TRP A 7 -7.60 5.49 3.39
C TRP A 7 -7.27 5.19 1.92
N SER A 8 -8.22 5.44 1.03
CA SER A 8 -8.05 5.33 -0.43
C SER A 8 -9.03 6.27 -1.14
N MET A 9 -8.86 6.51 -2.43
CA MET A 9 -9.91 7.18 -3.21
C MET A 9 -11.17 6.31 -3.28
N GLN A 10 -12.34 6.93 -3.25
CA GLN A 10 -13.60 6.22 -3.44
C GLN A 10 -13.68 5.69 -4.88
N MET A 11 -13.91 4.38 -5.01
CA MET A 11 -13.80 3.66 -6.29
C MET A 11 -14.73 4.18 -7.41
N PHE A 12 -15.89 4.74 -7.03
CA PHE A 12 -16.89 5.25 -7.96
C PHE A 12 -16.85 6.77 -8.14
N SER A 13 -15.88 7.44 -7.51
CA SER A 13 -15.67 8.89 -7.65
C SER A 13 -14.65 9.18 -8.74
N PRO A 14 -14.62 10.43 -9.26
CA PRO A 14 -13.52 10.88 -10.10
C PRO A 14 -12.17 10.60 -9.42
N ARG A 15 -11.14 10.43 -10.25
CA ARG A 15 -9.78 10.21 -9.75
C ARG A 15 -9.35 11.35 -8.83
N GLY A 16 -8.54 11.00 -7.84
CA GLY A 16 -7.91 11.99 -7.00
C GLY A 16 -6.98 12.89 -7.79
N VAL A 17 -6.73 14.09 -7.28
CA VAL A 17 -5.76 15.01 -7.85
C VAL A 17 -4.81 15.43 -6.75
N ARG A 18 -3.49 15.35 -7.00
CA ARG A 18 -2.50 15.88 -6.06
C ARG A 18 -2.36 17.40 -6.27
N PRO A 19 -2.57 18.24 -5.24
CA PRO A 19 -2.38 19.68 -5.37
C PRO A 19 -0.97 20.03 -5.85
N ARG A 20 -0.85 21.04 -6.72
CA ARG A 20 0.44 21.50 -7.25
C ARG A 20 1.37 22.09 -6.17
N LYS A 21 0.79 22.62 -5.09
CA LYS A 21 1.53 23.15 -3.94
C LYS A 21 1.41 22.17 -2.78
N TYR A 22 2.49 21.99 -2.03
CA TYR A 22 2.48 21.16 -0.83
C TYR A 22 1.39 21.64 0.15
N ARG A 23 0.62 20.67 0.67
CA ARG A 23 -0.47 20.90 1.63
C ARG A 23 -0.37 19.96 2.83
N ALA A 24 0.02 18.73 2.59
CA ALA A 24 0.13 17.67 3.59
C ALA A 24 1.06 16.57 3.05
N PRO A 25 1.68 15.78 3.93
CA PRO A 25 2.56 14.68 3.53
C PRO A 25 1.76 13.56 2.84
N THR A 26 2.39 12.79 1.95
CA THR A 26 1.69 11.88 1.03
C THR A 26 0.96 10.73 1.72
N TRP A 27 1.37 10.35 2.94
CA TRP A 27 0.66 9.38 3.76
C TRP A 27 -0.68 9.89 4.31
N SER A 28 -0.91 11.21 4.31
CA SER A 28 -2.16 11.83 4.76
C SER A 28 -3.19 11.91 3.64
N TRP A 29 -4.45 11.64 3.98
CA TRP A 29 -5.60 11.80 3.06
C TRP A 29 -5.75 13.25 2.59
N ALA A 30 -5.31 14.22 3.40
CA ALA A 30 -5.35 15.64 3.04
C ALA A 30 -4.34 15.99 1.94
N SER A 31 -3.47 15.08 1.52
CA SER A 31 -2.48 15.32 0.45
C SER A 31 -3.06 15.22 -0.97
N VAL A 32 -4.34 14.82 -1.11
CA VAL A 32 -5.05 14.70 -2.38
C VAL A 32 -6.43 15.36 -2.30
N ASP A 33 -6.95 15.77 -3.46
CA ASP A 33 -8.32 16.25 -3.64
C ASP A 33 -9.19 15.11 -4.17
N GLY A 34 -10.39 14.95 -3.60
CA GLY A 34 -11.41 14.00 -4.05
C GLY A 34 -12.04 13.24 -2.89
N SER A 35 -12.95 12.31 -3.21
CA SER A 35 -13.69 11.54 -2.21
C SER A 35 -12.81 10.45 -1.59
N ILE A 36 -12.68 10.47 -0.26
CA ILE A 36 -11.88 9.51 0.50
C ILE A 36 -12.78 8.42 1.08
N ASP A 37 -12.34 7.17 0.99
CA ASP A 37 -12.92 6.01 1.66
C ASP A 37 -11.91 5.40 2.63
N TYR A 38 -12.33 5.18 3.87
CA TYR A 38 -11.54 4.51 4.89
C TYR A 38 -11.85 3.01 4.84
N LYS A 39 -10.92 2.23 4.29
CA LYS A 39 -11.09 0.79 4.00
C LYS A 39 -11.18 -0.12 5.24
N THR A 40 -11.26 0.49 6.41
CA THR A 40 -11.38 -0.16 7.71
C THR A 40 -12.51 0.43 8.54
N SER A 41 -13.27 1.40 8.02
CA SER A 41 -14.33 2.10 8.77
C SER A 41 -15.41 1.13 9.30
N TRP A 42 -15.67 0.05 8.56
CA TRP A 42 -16.65 -0.97 8.89
C TRP A 42 -16.13 -2.12 9.79
N VAL A 43 -14.88 -2.07 10.27
CA VAL A 43 -14.32 -3.06 11.19
C VAL A 43 -13.85 -2.42 12.49
N ASN A 44 -13.95 -3.16 13.61
CA ASN A 44 -13.52 -2.66 14.91
C ASN A 44 -11.99 -2.62 15.04
N SER A 45 -11.30 -3.59 14.44
CA SER A 45 -9.85 -3.70 14.47
C SER A 45 -9.32 -4.36 13.19
N ILE A 46 -8.02 -4.17 12.94
CA ILE A 46 -7.26 -4.91 11.94
C ILE A 46 -6.09 -5.59 12.63
N SER A 47 -5.71 -6.76 12.15
CA SER A 47 -4.47 -7.42 12.51
C SER A 47 -3.32 -6.71 11.79
N GLU A 48 -2.62 -5.83 12.51
CA GLU A 48 -1.55 -5.01 11.94
C GLU A 48 -0.32 -5.84 11.56
N LEU A 49 0.20 -5.62 10.35
CA LEU A 49 1.42 -6.22 9.80
C LEU A 49 2.60 -5.23 9.77
N ALA A 50 2.30 -3.93 9.88
CA ALA A 50 3.28 -2.85 10.04
C ALA A 50 3.39 -2.40 11.51
N VAL A 51 4.47 -1.68 11.83
CA VAL A 51 4.63 -0.98 13.11
C VAL A 51 5.01 0.47 12.84
N VAL A 52 4.26 1.42 13.40
CA VAL A 52 4.71 2.82 13.40
C VAL A 52 5.78 2.99 14.46
N GLN A 53 6.95 3.49 14.07
CA GLN A 53 8.03 3.81 14.99
C GLN A 53 7.93 5.25 15.50
N ASP A 54 7.70 6.19 14.58
CA ASP A 54 7.65 7.62 14.88
C ASP A 54 6.90 8.38 13.79
N ALA A 55 6.45 9.58 14.09
CA ALA A 55 5.89 10.51 13.12
C ALA A 55 6.13 11.94 13.52
N HIS A 56 6.30 12.78 12.52
CA HIS A 56 6.52 14.20 12.69
C HIS A 56 5.65 14.99 11.73
N VAL A 57 5.16 16.13 12.20
CA VAL A 57 4.42 17.11 11.42
C VAL A 57 4.93 18.48 11.84
N GLU A 58 5.43 19.25 10.88
CA GLU A 58 5.86 20.62 11.09
C GLU A 58 4.73 21.57 10.68
N LEU A 59 4.42 22.53 11.55
CA LEU A 59 3.37 23.52 11.32
C LEU A 59 3.98 24.88 11.03
N ALA A 60 3.38 25.63 10.11
CA ALA A 60 3.80 27.00 9.80
C ALA A 60 3.76 27.95 11.00
N THR A 61 2.97 27.62 12.03
CA THR A 61 2.77 28.46 13.20
C THR A 61 2.73 27.59 14.45
N LEU A 62 3.73 27.76 15.30
CA LEU A 62 3.85 27.04 16.56
C LEU A 62 2.64 27.34 17.46
N GLY A 63 2.10 26.32 18.11
CA GLY A 63 0.97 26.43 19.03
C GLY A 63 -0.42 26.45 18.37
N ASN A 64 -0.52 26.56 17.04
CA ASN A 64 -1.78 26.35 16.33
C ASN A 64 -1.92 24.90 15.88
N ALA A 65 -2.52 24.04 16.70
CA ALA A 65 -2.67 22.60 16.43
C ALA A 65 -3.45 22.26 15.13
N PHE A 66 -4.19 23.22 14.57
CA PHE A 66 -4.93 23.08 13.31
C PHE A 66 -4.34 23.93 12.18
N GLY A 67 -3.10 24.39 12.37
CA GLY A 67 -2.39 25.25 11.43
C GLY A 67 -2.01 24.55 10.14
N LYS A 68 -1.50 25.35 9.19
CA LYS A 68 -0.97 24.84 7.93
C LYS A 68 0.23 23.93 8.17
N VAL A 69 0.17 22.71 7.65
CA VAL A 69 1.31 21.79 7.62
C VAL A 69 2.31 22.25 6.56
N VAL A 70 3.59 22.29 6.91
CA VAL A 70 4.69 22.68 6.00
C VAL A 70 5.67 21.54 5.74
N ASP A 71 5.73 20.55 6.62
CA ASP A 71 6.51 19.32 6.43
C ASP A 71 5.90 18.20 7.27
N GLY A 72 6.26 16.96 6.98
CA GLY A 72 5.86 15.83 7.80
C GLY A 72 6.34 14.50 7.24
N TRP A 73 6.55 13.55 8.14
CA TRP A 73 6.99 12.21 7.79
C TRP A 73 6.46 11.20 8.79
N VAL A 74 6.40 9.94 8.37
CA VAL A 74 6.12 8.80 9.23
C VAL A 74 7.16 7.72 9.01
N CYS A 75 7.70 7.20 10.11
CA CYS A 75 8.65 6.10 10.11
C CYS A 75 7.91 4.80 10.44
N LEU A 76 7.99 3.83 9.52
CA LEU A 76 7.36 2.53 9.66
C LEU A 76 8.41 1.42 9.64
N LYS A 77 8.20 0.39 10.46
CA LYS A 77 8.79 -0.94 10.25
C LYS A 77 7.80 -1.80 9.47
N VAL A 78 8.23 -2.30 8.31
CA VAL A 78 7.39 -3.06 7.38
C VAL A 78 8.16 -4.17 6.68
N LEU A 79 7.44 -5.12 6.09
CA LEU A 79 7.93 -5.85 4.93
C LEU A 79 7.71 -5.01 3.66
N SER A 80 8.55 -5.19 2.66
CA SER A 80 8.38 -4.52 1.37
C SER A 80 8.46 -5.54 0.26
N LEU A 81 7.45 -5.54 -0.61
CA LEU A 81 7.33 -6.47 -1.73
C LEU A 81 7.47 -5.71 -3.04
N ARG A 82 8.00 -6.39 -4.05
CA ARG A 82 8.13 -5.87 -5.41
C ARG A 82 6.94 -6.32 -6.26
N PRO A 83 6.04 -5.42 -6.67
CA PRO A 83 4.98 -5.76 -7.58
C PRO A 83 5.48 -5.80 -9.03
N TYR A 84 4.80 -6.58 -9.86
CA TYR A 84 4.96 -6.57 -11.32
C TYR A 84 3.60 -6.37 -12.00
N LYS A 85 3.61 -6.00 -13.29
CA LYS A 85 2.42 -6.01 -14.15
C LYS A 85 2.51 -7.15 -15.15
N LYS A 86 1.37 -7.80 -15.42
CA LYS A 86 1.20 -8.68 -16.59
C LYS A 86 0.85 -7.83 -17.81
N ALA A 87 1.34 -8.17 -19.00
CA ALA A 87 0.94 -7.51 -20.24
C ALA A 87 -0.60 -7.44 -20.36
N ASN A 88 -1.11 -6.28 -20.79
CA ASN A 88 -2.54 -5.98 -20.94
C ASN A 88 -3.39 -6.04 -19.65
N ASN A 89 -2.76 -6.12 -18.46
CA ASN A 89 -3.46 -6.10 -17.17
C ASN A 89 -3.15 -4.82 -16.38
N LYS A 90 -4.19 -4.15 -15.90
CA LYS A 90 -4.07 -2.89 -15.13
C LYS A 90 -3.75 -3.11 -13.64
N SER A 91 -3.87 -4.34 -13.15
CA SER A 91 -3.61 -4.67 -11.75
C SER A 91 -2.13 -4.91 -11.48
N LEU A 92 -1.73 -4.65 -10.24
CA LEU A 92 -0.42 -5.08 -9.74
C LEU A 92 -0.50 -6.55 -9.29
N TRP A 93 0.59 -7.27 -9.45
CA TRP A 93 0.73 -8.67 -9.08
C TRP A 93 1.95 -8.84 -8.20
N VAL A 94 1.90 -9.80 -7.27
CA VAL A 94 3.01 -10.17 -6.40
C VAL A 94 3.17 -11.68 -6.45
N ARG A 95 4.43 -12.12 -6.43
CA ARG A 95 4.81 -13.52 -6.20
C ARG A 95 5.72 -13.53 -4.98
N GLU A 96 5.34 -14.30 -3.96
CA GLU A 96 6.08 -14.39 -2.72
C GLU A 96 5.95 -15.81 -2.14
N ASP A 97 7.05 -16.48 -1.82
CA ASP A 97 7.06 -17.88 -1.34
C ASP A 97 6.22 -18.86 -2.20
N GLY A 98 6.27 -18.67 -3.52
CA GLY A 98 5.50 -19.46 -4.47
C GLY A 98 4.02 -19.08 -4.59
N VAL A 99 3.49 -18.27 -3.67
CA VAL A 99 2.11 -17.75 -3.69
C VAL A 99 2.02 -16.57 -4.66
N VAL A 100 1.06 -16.61 -5.57
CA VAL A 100 0.81 -15.52 -6.54
C VAL A 100 -0.56 -14.91 -6.26
N PHE A 101 -0.60 -13.60 -6.07
CA PHE A 101 -1.85 -12.88 -5.84
C PHE A 101 -1.87 -11.54 -6.57
N ARG A 102 -3.09 -11.05 -6.80
CA ARG A 102 -3.34 -9.75 -7.43
C ARG A 102 -3.57 -8.71 -6.34
N ILE A 103 -3.14 -7.48 -6.59
CA ILE A 103 -3.50 -6.33 -5.77
C ILE A 103 -4.50 -5.48 -6.55
N ALA A 104 -5.72 -5.38 -6.01
CA ALA A 104 -6.71 -4.42 -6.46
C ALA A 104 -6.28 -3.03 -5.95
N VAL A 105 -5.71 -2.22 -6.84
CA VAL A 105 -5.15 -0.90 -6.51
C VAL A 105 -6.14 0.20 -6.81
N THR A 106 -6.27 1.12 -5.87
CA THR A 106 -6.78 2.46 -6.09
C THR A 106 -5.62 3.44 -6.04
N TRP A 107 -5.42 4.19 -7.12
CA TRP A 107 -4.39 5.21 -7.21
C TRP A 107 -4.85 6.50 -6.52
N ASP A 108 -3.92 7.15 -5.81
CA ASP A 108 -4.19 8.42 -5.12
C ASP A 108 -4.39 9.58 -6.13
N ALA A 109 -3.74 9.50 -7.30
CA ALA A 109 -3.87 10.45 -8.41
C ALA A 109 -3.76 9.73 -9.78
N GLU A 110 -2.90 10.21 -10.70
CA GLU A 110 -2.66 9.54 -11.98
C GLU A 110 -2.09 8.13 -11.77
N PRO A 111 -2.64 7.10 -12.47
CA PRO A 111 -2.09 5.75 -12.41
C PRO A 111 -0.62 5.71 -12.85
N TYR A 112 0.17 4.90 -12.15
CA TYR A 112 1.55 4.67 -12.55
C TYR A 112 1.61 3.57 -13.61
N ASP A 113 1.75 3.98 -14.87
CA ASP A 113 1.96 3.07 -16.00
C ASP A 113 3.44 3.08 -16.42
N PRO A 114 4.03 1.90 -16.68
CA PRO A 114 5.43 1.83 -17.11
C PRO A 114 5.58 2.51 -18.49
N PRO A 115 6.67 3.27 -18.72
CA PRO A 115 6.92 3.87 -20.03
C PRO A 115 7.14 2.76 -21.08
N GLY A 116 6.36 2.77 -22.17
CA GLY A 116 6.65 1.93 -23.35
C GLY A 116 5.51 1.11 -23.98
N GLN A 117 4.24 1.24 -23.55
CA GLN A 117 3.12 0.53 -24.22
C GLN A 117 2.68 1.19 -25.53
N SER A 118 3.49 1.06 -26.57
CA SER A 118 3.12 1.37 -27.96
C SER A 118 3.69 0.30 -28.89
N GLY A 119 3.21 -0.94 -28.77
CA GLY A 119 3.56 -2.01 -29.71
C GLY A 119 2.93 -3.35 -29.34
N PRO A 120 2.49 -4.16 -30.32
CA PRO A 120 2.11 -5.54 -30.07
C PRO A 120 3.40 -6.36 -29.90
N THR A 121 3.57 -7.02 -28.76
CA THR A 121 4.63 -8.01 -28.58
C THR A 121 4.01 -9.37 -28.32
N ASP A 122 4.30 -10.29 -29.24
CA ASP A 122 3.92 -11.69 -29.23
C ASP A 122 4.39 -12.44 -27.97
N SER A 123 3.77 -13.59 -27.78
CA SER A 123 3.80 -14.46 -26.62
C SER A 123 5.18 -14.83 -26.09
N GLU A 124 5.53 -14.25 -24.94
CA GLU A 124 6.18 -14.86 -23.78
C GLU A 124 5.57 -14.15 -22.56
N ILE A 125 5.62 -14.71 -21.35
CA ILE A 125 5.00 -14.11 -20.16
C ILE A 125 5.68 -12.76 -19.88
N ASN A 126 5.18 -11.70 -20.50
CA ASN A 126 5.71 -10.35 -20.45
C ASN A 126 5.33 -9.75 -19.10
N THR A 127 6.10 -10.10 -18.06
CA THR A 127 6.05 -9.42 -16.76
C THR A 127 6.90 -8.17 -16.82
N ILE A 128 6.30 -7.03 -16.52
CA ILE A 128 7.00 -5.74 -16.44
C ILE A 128 7.26 -5.45 -14.96
N GLU A 129 8.53 -5.37 -14.58
CA GLU A 129 8.92 -4.91 -13.25
C GLU A 129 8.58 -3.42 -13.09
N MET A 130 8.07 -3.06 -11.92
CA MET A 130 7.63 -1.71 -11.63
C MET A 130 8.63 -1.03 -10.68
N ASP A 131 8.90 0.27 -10.90
CA ASP A 131 9.57 1.11 -9.91
C ASP A 131 8.59 1.53 -8.78
N LEU A 132 7.99 0.50 -8.17
CA LEU A 132 7.02 0.60 -7.09
C LEU A 132 7.35 -0.44 -6.03
N PHE A 133 6.78 -0.21 -4.85
CA PHE A 133 6.81 -1.13 -3.74
C PHE A 133 5.40 -1.23 -3.16
N VAL A 134 5.07 -2.40 -2.61
CA VAL A 134 3.84 -2.58 -1.84
C VAL A 134 4.19 -3.07 -0.44
N VAL A 135 3.65 -2.39 0.56
CA VAL A 135 3.94 -2.69 1.98
C VAL A 135 2.66 -3.10 2.69
N PRO A 136 2.58 -4.30 3.27
CA PRO A 136 1.38 -4.77 3.96
C PRO A 136 1.23 -4.02 5.29
N LEU A 137 0.11 -3.32 5.45
CA LEU A 137 -0.24 -2.60 6.68
C LEU A 137 -0.95 -3.50 7.69
N GLY A 138 -1.82 -4.38 7.20
CA GLY A 138 -2.66 -5.20 8.06
C GLY A 138 -3.63 -6.04 7.25
N TRP A 139 -4.46 -6.80 7.95
CA TRP A 139 -5.53 -7.58 7.36
C TRP A 139 -6.67 -7.71 8.37
N VAL A 140 -7.87 -8.03 7.89
CA VAL A 140 -8.99 -8.30 8.79
C VAL A 140 -9.14 -9.81 8.90
N ASP A 141 -8.79 -10.33 10.07
CA ASP A 141 -9.10 -11.72 10.43
C ASP A 141 -10.58 -11.76 10.81
N ARG A 142 -11.43 -12.07 9.83
CA ARG A 142 -12.88 -12.17 10.03
C ARG A 142 -13.23 -13.60 10.41
N HIS A 143 -13.96 -13.76 11.51
CA HIS A 143 -14.98 -14.79 11.68
C HIS A 143 -16.34 -14.17 11.33
N LEU A 144 -16.54 -13.67 10.10
CA LEU A 144 -17.89 -13.23 9.71
C LEU A 144 -18.73 -14.44 9.29
N ASP A 145 -20.04 -14.31 9.43
CA ASP A 145 -21.08 -15.27 9.06
C ASP A 145 -21.02 -15.79 7.59
N ASP A 146 -20.08 -15.29 6.78
CA ASP A 146 -19.73 -15.74 5.42
C ASP A 146 -18.85 -17.01 5.39
N GLY A 147 -18.67 -17.67 6.55
CA GLY A 147 -17.96 -18.95 6.68
C GLY A 147 -16.49 -18.82 7.11
N PRO A 148 -15.85 -19.95 7.49
CA PRO A 148 -14.51 -20.01 8.10
C PRO A 148 -13.37 -19.46 7.24
N ASP A 149 -13.64 -19.09 5.99
CA ASP A 149 -12.63 -18.70 5.01
C ASP A 149 -12.69 -17.22 4.59
N ALA A 150 -13.55 -16.35 5.14
CA ALA A 150 -13.65 -14.96 4.68
C ALA A 150 -12.34 -14.15 4.94
N LEU A 151 -11.48 -14.01 3.92
CA LEU A 151 -10.23 -13.24 3.99
C LEU A 151 -10.43 -11.83 3.41
N LEU A 152 -10.20 -10.79 4.21
CA LEU A 152 -10.16 -9.41 3.75
C LEU A 152 -8.78 -8.81 3.99
N GLY A 153 -7.96 -8.79 2.94
CA GLY A 153 -6.58 -8.32 2.97
C GLY A 153 -5.61 -9.29 2.29
N PRO A 154 -4.29 -8.97 2.30
CA PRO A 154 -3.69 -7.88 3.05
C PRO A 154 -4.03 -6.50 2.47
N LEU A 155 -4.07 -5.50 3.34
CA LEU A 155 -4.20 -4.09 3.01
C LEU A 155 -2.79 -3.54 2.76
N PHE A 156 -2.57 -2.87 1.64
CA PHE A 156 -1.27 -2.41 1.20
C PHE A 156 -1.23 -0.89 0.99
N LEU A 157 -0.11 -0.26 1.35
CA LEU A 157 0.27 0.99 0.68
C LEU A 157 1.04 0.67 -0.59
N VAL A 158 0.77 1.44 -1.64
CA VAL A 158 1.57 1.45 -2.86
C VAL A 158 2.49 2.65 -2.80
N LEU A 159 3.80 2.39 -2.87
CA LEU A 159 4.86 3.35 -2.61
C LEU A 159 5.77 3.50 -3.84
N LYS A 160 6.30 4.71 -4.03
CA LYS A 160 7.34 5.04 -4.99
C LYS A 160 8.53 5.64 -4.25
N VAL A 161 9.75 5.34 -4.68
CA VAL A 161 10.96 5.97 -4.12
C VAL A 161 10.87 7.49 -4.29
N ALA A 162 11.22 8.21 -3.24
CA ALA A 162 11.28 9.66 -3.24
C ALA A 162 12.72 10.13 -3.01
N ASN A 163 13.17 11.03 -3.87
CA ASN A 163 14.44 11.73 -3.69
C ASN A 163 14.21 12.85 -2.68
N HIS A 164 14.30 12.54 -1.39
CA HIS A 164 14.18 13.52 -0.32
C HIS A 164 15.29 13.29 0.70
N CYS A 165 16.08 14.33 0.95
CA CYS A 165 17.23 14.25 1.85
C CYS A 165 16.77 14.56 3.27
N MET A 166 16.46 13.53 4.06
CA MET A 166 16.22 13.70 5.50
C MET A 166 17.52 13.42 6.26
N HIS A 167 18.16 14.48 6.75
CA HIS A 167 19.43 14.39 7.49
C HIS A 167 19.35 13.47 8.72
N SER A 168 18.18 13.39 9.38
CA SER A 168 17.96 12.56 10.57
C SER A 168 17.77 11.07 10.28
N PHE A 169 17.58 10.67 9.01
CA PHE A 169 17.29 9.28 8.61
C PHE A 169 18.12 8.84 7.41
N ALA A 170 19.36 9.33 7.29
CA ALA A 170 20.21 9.14 6.11
C ALA A 170 20.41 7.67 5.63
N ALA A 171 20.11 6.68 6.46
CA ALA A 171 20.18 5.25 6.13
C ALA A 171 18.84 4.61 5.70
N SER A 172 17.70 5.27 5.90
CA SER A 172 16.38 4.72 5.61
C SER A 172 15.91 5.09 4.20
N ALA A 173 15.31 4.13 3.49
CA ALA A 173 14.68 4.41 2.20
C ALA A 173 13.46 5.32 2.39
N VAL A 174 13.38 6.38 1.57
CA VAL A 174 12.31 7.37 1.62
C VAL A 174 11.34 7.17 0.46
N PHE A 175 10.05 7.21 0.78
CA PHE A 175 8.97 6.91 -0.16
C PHE A 175 7.90 7.99 -0.17
N GLN A 176 7.21 8.07 -1.30
CA GLN A 176 5.91 8.71 -1.43
C GLN A 176 4.84 7.66 -1.61
N ARG A 177 3.71 7.84 -0.94
CA ARG A 177 2.50 7.08 -1.20
C ARG A 177 1.87 7.54 -2.51
N VAL A 178 1.53 6.57 -3.36
CA VAL A 178 0.90 6.78 -4.66
C VAL A 178 -0.42 6.02 -4.82
N GLY A 179 -0.76 5.16 -3.87
CA GLY A 179 -2.03 4.44 -3.87
C GLY A 179 -2.22 3.53 -2.67
N PHE A 180 -3.37 2.86 -2.67
CA PHE A 180 -3.76 1.86 -1.70
C PHE A 180 -4.20 0.59 -2.41
N GLY A 181 -3.88 -0.56 -1.85
CA GLY A 181 -4.16 -1.86 -2.45
C GLY A 181 -4.83 -2.84 -1.50
N ILE A 182 -5.63 -3.74 -2.05
CA ILE A 182 -6.14 -4.91 -1.33
C ILE A 182 -5.66 -6.15 -2.08
N GLY A 183 -5.00 -7.07 -1.38
CA GLY A 183 -4.66 -8.37 -1.93
C GLY A 183 -5.92 -9.18 -2.19
N VAL A 184 -6.01 -9.73 -3.39
CA VAL A 184 -7.10 -10.57 -3.86
C VAL A 184 -6.49 -11.85 -4.40
N TRP A 185 -7.03 -12.99 -3.96
CA TRP A 185 -6.62 -14.29 -4.48
C TRP A 185 -7.02 -14.42 -5.96
N VAL A 186 -6.41 -15.38 -6.62
CA VAL A 186 -6.62 -15.67 -8.03
C VAL A 186 -7.14 -17.10 -8.10
N GLU A 187 -8.16 -17.33 -8.93
CA GLU A 187 -8.50 -18.69 -9.37
C GLU A 187 -7.33 -19.14 -10.25
N ASP A 188 -6.63 -20.19 -9.84
CA ASP A 188 -5.53 -20.74 -10.63
C ASP A 188 -6.06 -21.35 -11.94
N GLU A 189 -5.15 -21.75 -12.84
CA GLU A 189 -5.52 -22.35 -14.13
C GLU A 189 -6.28 -23.68 -13.98
N ASN A 190 -6.33 -24.25 -12.78
CA ASN A 190 -7.04 -25.50 -12.45
C ASN A 190 -8.39 -25.23 -11.74
N GLY A 191 -8.76 -23.98 -11.49
CA GLY A 191 -9.99 -23.60 -10.80
C GLY A 191 -9.92 -23.60 -9.28
N ASP A 192 -8.75 -23.87 -8.70
CA ASP A 192 -8.53 -23.76 -7.26
C ASP A 192 -8.12 -22.33 -6.89
N THR A 193 -8.75 -21.76 -5.87
CA THR A 193 -8.36 -20.44 -5.36
C THR A 193 -7.13 -20.57 -4.47
N ASP A 194 -6.03 -19.87 -4.75
CA ASP A 194 -4.86 -19.80 -3.83
C ASP A 194 -5.13 -18.89 -2.61
N LYS A 195 -6.36 -18.95 -2.11
CA LYS A 195 -6.86 -18.22 -0.96
C LYS A 195 -6.20 -18.73 0.32
N LEU A 196 -6.03 -20.05 0.43
CA LEU A 196 -5.32 -20.68 1.53
C LEU A 196 -3.82 -20.31 1.52
N GLY A 197 -3.18 -20.25 0.34
CA GLY A 197 -1.79 -19.79 0.26
C GLY A 197 -1.65 -18.31 0.60
N LEU A 198 -2.56 -17.44 0.17
CA LEU A 198 -2.54 -16.03 0.59
C LEU A 198 -2.73 -15.88 2.11
N ARG A 199 -3.66 -16.63 2.73
CA ARG A 199 -3.83 -16.65 4.19
C ARG A 199 -2.57 -17.15 4.89
N ARG A 200 -1.99 -18.24 4.40
CA ARG A 200 -0.72 -18.80 4.92
C ARG A 200 0.40 -17.78 4.83
N LEU A 201 0.56 -17.09 3.70
CA LEU A 201 1.55 -16.05 3.49
C LEU A 201 1.38 -14.91 4.50
N ILE A 202 0.14 -14.46 4.75
CA ILE A 202 -0.14 -13.45 5.77
C ILE A 202 0.32 -13.89 7.16
N VAL A 203 -0.07 -15.09 7.58
CA VAL A 203 0.16 -15.56 8.95
C VAL A 203 1.61 -15.97 9.17
N GLU A 204 2.13 -16.85 8.32
CA GLU A 204 3.41 -17.53 8.51
C GLU A 204 4.61 -16.68 8.05
N ARG A 205 4.40 -15.75 7.10
CA ARG A 205 5.45 -14.83 6.66
C ARG A 205 5.24 -13.44 7.25
N PHE A 206 4.15 -12.75 6.92
CA PHE A 206 4.03 -11.33 7.24
C PHE A 206 3.86 -11.07 8.74
N ALA A 207 2.91 -11.75 9.39
CA ALA A 207 2.68 -11.59 10.82
C ALA A 207 3.85 -12.17 11.64
N ALA A 208 4.45 -13.27 11.18
CA ALA A 208 5.61 -13.85 11.83
C ALA A 208 6.85 -12.95 11.73
N ALA A 209 7.09 -12.29 10.59
CA ALA A 209 8.16 -11.32 10.43
C ALA A 209 8.00 -10.14 11.41
N LYS A 210 6.79 -9.59 11.54
CA LYS A 210 6.47 -8.58 12.55
C LYS A 210 6.78 -9.09 13.96
N LYS A 211 6.34 -10.29 14.31
CA LYS A 211 6.56 -10.89 15.64
C LYS A 211 8.04 -11.11 15.96
N ARG A 212 8.85 -11.45 14.96
CA ARG A 212 10.32 -11.63 15.10
C ARG A 212 11.10 -10.32 15.05
N GLY A 213 10.47 -9.20 14.69
CA GLY A 213 11.15 -7.93 14.47
C GLY A 213 11.96 -7.87 13.16
N ASP A 214 11.70 -8.80 12.24
CA ASP A 214 12.35 -8.93 10.93
C ASP A 214 11.64 -8.02 9.91
N LEU A 215 11.69 -6.72 10.19
CA LEU A 215 11.07 -5.67 9.40
C LEU A 215 12.10 -4.57 9.12
N GLN A 216 12.06 -4.03 7.91
CA GLN A 216 12.91 -2.89 7.55
C GLN A 216 12.23 -1.57 7.92
N SER A 217 13.04 -0.57 8.28
CA SER A 217 12.55 0.79 8.50
C SER A 217 12.45 1.54 7.18
N ILE A 218 11.30 2.18 6.94
CA ILE A 218 11.06 3.07 5.82
C ILE A 218 10.51 4.40 6.31
N ILE A 219 10.74 5.47 5.54
CA ILE A 219 10.14 6.78 5.76
C ILE A 219 9.13 7.04 4.65
N ILE A 220 7.94 7.52 5.02
CA ILE A 220 6.96 8.05 4.06
C ILE A 220 6.81 9.54 4.34
N ILE A 221 7.02 10.36 3.32
CA ILE A 221 6.83 11.82 3.34
C ILE A 221 5.52 12.23 2.69
#